data_AF-A0AAV1DCY3-F1
#
_entry.id   AF-A0AAV1DCY3-F1
#
_cell.length_a   1.000
_cell.length_b   1.000
_cell.length_c   1.000
_cell.angle_alpha   90.00
_cell.angle_beta   90.00
_cell.angle_gamma   90.00
#
_symmetry.space_group_name_H-M   'P 1'
#
loop_
_entity.id
_entity.type
_entity.pdbx_description
1 polymer ?
#
loop_
_entity_poly.entity_id
_entity_poly.type
_entity_poly.pdbx_seq_one_letter_code
_entity_poly.pdbx_strand_id
1 'polypeptide(L)'
;MCEWMVEFKTYLTLKYLAFVTVNEADEEMEVLVDELRATVCVNISVHMEKGEESFIKDYLSGFVEVVCDFLRVASSSSSREKLIVAAIKFLTRVSMSVRHVIVPELQSMDLNGFPFLKAGALKFFTVFKIEIEKPVALMLLPDMVAFLNSESNVVHSYAVTCIEKILLVKDDGRPRFTSTDIAYFLDSLMANLFTALQKSESGENHYLMKCVMRVLGVAEMRSLRYPVDEFIHNLVIFMCRFLIKYGADKLVVSINAVKNDLFHKLLEMFWVPNLEDAASYMERKITSVSSSKLLCELPDIWESGLAGKLLNSIVTLVSRFPRLYNVQRKEEDPLKEIKDPKQYFVVSLGKLCAASPRLYTSIITDNLD
;
A
#
# COMPACT_ATOMS: atom_id res chain seq x y z
N MET A 1 21.04 13.18 -23.19
CA MET A 1 19.87 12.25 -23.10
C MET A 1 18.58 13.02 -22.88
N CYS A 2 18.48 13.92 -21.88
CA CYS A 2 17.25 14.68 -21.59
C CYS A 2 16.69 15.47 -22.80
N GLU A 3 17.53 16.21 -23.53
CA GLU A 3 17.07 17.01 -24.68
C GLU A 3 16.39 16.14 -25.75
N TRP A 4 17.02 15.02 -26.14
CA TRP A 4 16.48 14.12 -27.15
C TRP A 4 15.17 13.43 -26.76
N MET A 5 14.97 13.12 -25.47
CA MET A 5 13.73 12.47 -25.01
C MET A 5 12.54 13.44 -25.04
N VAL A 6 12.78 14.72 -24.74
CA VAL A 6 11.77 15.77 -24.90
C VAL A 6 11.41 15.93 -26.37
N GLU A 7 12.41 16.01 -27.26
CA GLU A 7 12.17 16.12 -28.71
C GLU A 7 11.43 14.90 -29.28
N PHE A 8 11.80 13.68 -28.89
CA PHE A 8 11.09 12.47 -29.32
C PHE A 8 9.62 12.48 -28.90
N LYS A 9 9.31 12.95 -27.70
CA LYS A 9 7.90 13.08 -27.25
C LYS A 9 7.17 14.15 -28.06
N THR A 10 7.85 15.24 -28.39
CA THR A 10 7.34 16.30 -29.26
C THR A 10 7.01 15.77 -30.66
N TYR A 11 7.90 14.99 -31.30
CA TYR A 11 7.64 14.38 -32.62
C TYR A 11 6.45 13.41 -32.64
N LEU A 12 6.21 12.69 -31.54
CA LEU A 12 5.05 11.78 -31.45
C LEU A 12 3.73 12.51 -31.21
N THR A 13 3.75 13.67 -30.56
CA THR A 13 2.54 14.41 -30.15
C THR A 13 2.20 15.59 -31.06
N LEU A 14 3.16 16.07 -31.87
CA LEU A 14 2.96 17.16 -32.80
C LEU A 14 1.83 16.82 -33.79
N LYS A 15 0.81 17.67 -33.76
CA LYS A 15 -0.17 17.76 -34.82
C LYS A 15 0.46 18.55 -35.96
N TYR A 16 0.83 17.86 -37.03
CA TYR A 16 1.28 18.48 -38.28
C TYR A 16 0.08 19.12 -38.99
N LEU A 17 -0.48 20.16 -38.37
CA LEU A 17 -1.74 20.80 -38.77
C LEU A 17 -1.51 22.06 -39.62
N ALA A 18 -0.32 22.25 -40.18
CA ALA A 18 0.13 23.52 -40.76
C ALA A 18 0.70 23.43 -42.19
N PHE A 19 0.31 22.43 -42.99
CA PHE A 19 0.52 22.44 -44.45
C PHE A 19 -0.77 22.19 -45.24
N VAL A 20 -1.93 22.39 -44.60
CA VAL A 20 -3.24 22.23 -45.24
C VAL A 20 -3.52 23.41 -46.17
N THR A 21 -2.90 23.38 -47.34
CA THR A 21 -3.39 24.00 -48.57
C THR A 21 -3.11 23.06 -49.73
N VAL A 22 -4.01 22.08 -49.90
CA VAL A 22 -4.41 21.38 -51.14
C VAL A 22 -3.26 21.10 -52.13
N ASN A 23 -2.71 19.87 -52.17
CA ASN A 23 -2.21 19.17 -53.39
C ASN A 23 -1.65 17.74 -53.09
N GLU A 24 -1.45 16.91 -54.13
CA GLU A 24 -0.87 15.54 -54.07
C GLU A 24 0.44 15.37 -53.26
N ALA A 25 1.14 16.46 -52.92
CA ALA A 25 2.26 16.48 -51.97
C ALA A 25 1.85 16.13 -50.51
N ASP A 26 0.55 16.10 -50.22
CA ASP A 26 -0.02 15.90 -48.88
C ASP A 26 0.10 14.43 -48.39
N GLU A 27 -0.11 13.45 -49.28
CA GLU A 27 0.07 12.02 -48.92
C GLU A 27 1.54 11.69 -48.65
N GLU A 28 2.45 12.27 -49.44
CA GLU A 28 3.90 12.06 -49.29
C GLU A 28 4.41 12.64 -47.96
N MET A 29 3.87 13.79 -47.53
CA MET A 29 4.18 14.40 -46.24
C MET A 29 3.63 13.58 -45.06
N GLU A 30 2.40 13.07 -45.15
CA GLU A 30 1.84 12.18 -44.12
C GLU A 30 2.67 10.89 -43.98
N VAL A 31 3.11 10.30 -45.10
CA VAL A 31 3.98 9.12 -45.11
C VAL A 31 5.32 9.42 -44.42
N LEU A 32 5.94 10.56 -44.71
CA LEU A 32 7.20 10.98 -44.07
C LEU A 32 7.04 11.22 -42.57
N VAL A 33 5.93 11.84 -42.16
CA VAL A 33 5.61 12.06 -40.74
C VAL A 33 5.42 10.72 -40.02
N ASP A 34 4.74 9.78 -40.65
CA ASP A 34 4.53 8.46 -40.06
C ASP A 34 5.80 7.62 -40.02
N GLU A 35 6.69 7.77 -41.01
CA GLU A 35 8.02 7.16 -41.01
C GLU A 35 8.91 7.73 -39.89
N LEU A 36 8.84 9.04 -39.66
CA LEU A 36 9.52 9.68 -38.53
C LEU A 36 9.01 9.12 -37.19
N ARG A 37 7.69 9.08 -36.98
CA ARG A 37 7.10 8.52 -35.76
C ARG A 37 7.46 7.05 -35.56
N ALA A 38 7.52 6.27 -36.63
CA ALA A 38 7.88 4.86 -36.58
C ALA A 38 9.35 4.72 -36.15
N THR A 39 10.23 5.56 -36.70
CA THR A 39 11.65 5.63 -36.32
C THR A 39 11.82 6.03 -34.86
N VAL A 40 11.04 6.99 -34.37
CA VAL A 40 11.03 7.36 -32.94
C VAL A 40 10.62 6.16 -32.08
N CYS A 41 9.57 5.42 -32.44
CA CYS A 41 9.15 4.21 -31.73
C CYS A 41 10.26 3.14 -31.68
N VAL A 42 11.01 2.97 -32.78
CA VAL A 42 12.16 2.08 -32.83
C VAL A 42 13.28 2.56 -31.91
N ASN A 43 13.62 3.85 -31.92
CA ASN A 43 14.69 4.40 -31.11
C ASN A 43 14.39 4.31 -29.60
N ILE A 44 13.19 4.69 -29.18
CA ILE A 44 12.79 4.54 -27.77
C ILE A 44 12.74 3.06 -27.33
N SER A 45 12.46 2.14 -28.27
CA SER A 45 12.56 0.70 -28.00
C SER A 45 14.01 0.29 -27.70
N VAL A 46 15.00 0.84 -28.40
CA VAL A 46 16.42 0.53 -28.16
C VAL A 46 16.89 1.01 -26.80
N HIS A 47 16.48 2.21 -26.37
CA HIS A 47 16.79 2.71 -25.03
C HIS A 47 16.21 1.82 -23.93
N MET A 48 15.02 1.29 -24.19
CA MET A 48 14.38 0.32 -23.32
C MET A 48 15.17 -1.00 -23.27
N GLU A 49 15.57 -1.54 -24.42
CA GLU A 49 16.34 -2.81 -24.49
C GLU A 49 17.71 -2.73 -23.82
N LYS A 50 18.33 -1.55 -23.87
CA LYS A 50 19.59 -1.29 -23.17
C LYS A 50 19.43 -1.18 -21.65
N GLY A 51 18.19 -1.18 -21.13
CA GLY A 51 17.92 -1.12 -19.70
C GLY A 51 18.36 0.19 -19.04
N GLU A 52 18.33 1.30 -19.78
CA GLU A 52 18.82 2.58 -19.26
C GLU A 52 17.92 3.10 -18.12
N GLU A 53 18.46 3.14 -16.89
CA GLU A 53 17.69 3.44 -15.67
C GLU A 53 17.03 4.83 -15.71
N SER A 54 17.74 5.84 -16.23
CA SER A 54 17.20 7.19 -16.44
C SER A 54 16.05 7.22 -17.44
N PHE A 55 16.07 6.37 -18.47
CA PHE A 55 14.98 6.27 -19.44
C PHE A 55 13.73 5.66 -18.81
N ILE A 56 13.91 4.53 -18.12
CA ILE A 56 12.81 3.79 -17.46
C ILE A 56 12.16 4.64 -16.38
N LYS A 57 12.97 5.34 -15.57
CA LYS A 57 12.48 6.11 -14.43
C LYS A 57 11.75 7.38 -14.84
N ASP A 58 12.30 8.13 -15.79
CA ASP A 58 11.88 9.52 -16.03
C ASP A 58 11.02 9.70 -17.29
N TYR A 59 11.04 8.74 -18.24
CA TYR A 59 10.44 8.94 -19.58
C TYR A 59 9.47 7.83 -20.03
N LEU A 60 9.67 6.58 -19.59
CA LEU A 60 8.93 5.42 -20.10
C LEU A 60 7.40 5.57 -20.03
N SER A 61 6.86 6.01 -18.89
CA SER A 61 5.41 6.17 -18.71
C SER A 61 4.82 7.17 -19.72
N GLY A 62 5.51 8.29 -19.94
CA GLY A 62 5.07 9.31 -20.88
C GLY A 62 5.11 8.85 -22.34
N PHE A 63 6.06 7.99 -22.71
CA PHE A 63 6.09 7.40 -24.05
C PHE A 63 5.02 6.34 -24.26
N VAL A 64 4.74 5.50 -23.26
CA VAL A 64 3.66 4.51 -23.34
C VAL A 64 2.30 5.19 -23.51
N GLU A 65 2.03 6.24 -22.75
CA GLU A 65 0.79 7.02 -22.86
C GLU A 65 0.59 7.58 -24.27
N VAL A 66 1.61 8.26 -24.80
CA VAL A 66 1.56 8.87 -26.14
C VAL A 66 1.38 7.83 -27.25
N VAL A 67 2.09 6.69 -27.17
CA VAL A 67 1.98 5.63 -28.19
C VAL A 67 0.62 4.92 -28.13
N CYS A 68 0.05 4.73 -26.93
CA CYS A 68 -1.29 4.18 -26.75
C CYS A 68 -2.38 5.11 -27.30
N ASP A 69 -2.31 6.40 -26.99
CA ASP A 69 -3.25 7.40 -27.52
C ASP A 69 -3.19 7.48 -29.04
N PHE A 70 -1.98 7.43 -29.60
CA PHE A 70 -1.79 7.34 -31.04
C PHE A 70 -2.45 6.10 -31.65
N LEU A 71 -2.22 4.90 -31.09
CA LEU A 71 -2.81 3.66 -31.61
C LEU A 71 -4.34 3.72 -31.62
N ARG A 72 -4.97 4.31 -30.59
CA ARG A 72 -6.43 4.51 -30.56
C ARG A 72 -6.94 5.33 -31.74
N VAL A 73 -6.19 6.35 -32.16
CA VAL A 73 -6.55 7.22 -33.30
C VAL A 73 -6.19 6.56 -34.64
N ALA A 74 -5.04 5.89 -34.71
CA ALA A 74 -4.48 5.35 -35.95
C ALA A 74 -5.14 4.05 -36.43
N SER A 75 -5.79 3.29 -35.54
CA SER A 75 -6.48 2.03 -35.85
C SER A 75 -7.63 2.16 -36.87
N SER A 76 -8.02 3.39 -37.20
CA SER A 76 -9.14 3.72 -38.11
C SER A 76 -8.74 3.89 -39.58
N SER A 77 -7.44 3.81 -39.92
CA SER A 77 -6.94 4.04 -41.29
C SER A 77 -5.98 2.93 -41.74
N SER A 78 -6.20 2.32 -42.90
CA SER A 78 -5.35 1.24 -43.43
C SER A 78 -4.01 1.71 -44.03
N SER A 79 -3.80 3.02 -44.20
CA SER A 79 -2.57 3.59 -44.80
C SER A 79 -1.36 3.61 -43.85
N ARG A 80 -1.56 3.38 -42.53
CA ARG A 80 -0.54 3.61 -41.49
C ARG A 80 0.11 2.34 -40.92
N GLU A 81 0.11 1.25 -41.68
CA GLU A 81 0.54 -0.09 -41.22
C GLU A 81 1.96 -0.10 -40.62
N LYS A 82 2.95 0.51 -41.28
CA LYS A 82 4.35 0.50 -40.81
C LYS A 82 4.50 1.12 -39.41
N LEU A 83 3.82 2.24 -39.18
CA LEU A 83 3.85 2.94 -37.90
C LEU A 83 3.09 2.17 -36.83
N ILE A 84 1.92 1.60 -37.16
CA ILE A 84 1.16 0.73 -36.25
C ILE A 84 2.02 -0.46 -35.82
N VAL A 85 2.72 -1.10 -36.76
CA VAL A 85 3.65 -2.21 -36.46
C VAL A 85 4.77 -1.77 -35.53
N ALA A 86 5.36 -0.58 -35.73
CA ALA A 86 6.42 -0.05 -34.86
C ALA A 86 5.90 0.26 -33.44
N ALA A 87 4.73 0.87 -33.32
CA ALA A 87 4.07 1.17 -32.07
C ALA A 87 3.71 -0.11 -31.29
N ILE A 88 3.11 -1.10 -31.96
CA ILE A 88 2.82 -2.41 -31.37
C ILE A 88 4.11 -3.09 -30.94
N LYS A 89 5.17 -3.07 -31.76
CA LYS A 89 6.48 -3.63 -31.38
C LYS A 89 7.08 -2.96 -30.16
N PHE A 90 6.97 -1.63 -30.03
CA PHE A 90 7.41 -0.91 -28.83
C PHE A 90 6.62 -1.37 -27.61
N LEU A 91 5.29 -1.40 -27.67
CA LEU A 91 4.44 -1.84 -26.54
C LEU A 91 4.67 -3.31 -26.19
N THR A 92 4.87 -4.17 -27.18
CA THR A 92 5.26 -5.57 -26.97
C THR A 92 6.63 -5.65 -26.32
N ARG A 93 7.61 -4.81 -26.70
CA ARG A 93 8.90 -4.73 -26.01
C ARG A 93 8.74 -4.30 -24.58
N VAL A 94 7.97 -3.24 -24.30
CA VAL A 94 7.58 -2.81 -22.94
C VAL A 94 7.00 -3.96 -22.15
N SER A 95 6.09 -4.72 -22.75
CA SER A 95 5.54 -5.94 -22.15
C SER A 95 6.57 -7.07 -22.00
N MET A 96 7.60 -7.15 -22.85
CA MET A 96 8.62 -8.20 -22.83
C MET A 96 9.81 -7.91 -21.91
N SER A 97 10.21 -6.65 -21.64
CA SER A 97 11.22 -6.43 -20.58
C SER A 97 10.70 -6.76 -19.20
N VAL A 98 9.37 -6.80 -19.02
CA VAL A 98 8.77 -7.45 -17.86
C VAL A 98 9.31 -8.88 -17.72
N ARG A 99 9.31 -9.67 -18.80
CA ARG A 99 9.77 -11.08 -18.79
C ARG A 99 11.29 -11.26 -18.78
N HIS A 100 12.07 -10.36 -19.38
CA HIS A 100 13.52 -10.55 -19.58
C HIS A 100 14.44 -9.72 -18.67
N VAL A 101 13.97 -8.59 -18.14
CA VAL A 101 14.76 -7.71 -17.26
C VAL A 101 14.15 -7.66 -15.86
N ILE A 102 12.83 -7.60 -15.75
CA ILE A 102 12.17 -7.39 -14.47
C ILE A 102 11.90 -8.71 -13.72
N VAL A 103 11.40 -9.73 -14.41
CA VAL A 103 11.09 -11.04 -13.81
C VAL A 103 12.33 -11.71 -13.21
N PRO A 104 13.50 -11.78 -13.88
CA PRO A 104 14.70 -12.34 -13.26
C PRO A 104 15.16 -11.59 -12.00
N GLU A 105 14.99 -10.27 -11.96
CA GLU A 105 15.30 -9.45 -10.78
C GLU A 105 14.28 -9.66 -9.64
N LEU A 106 12.99 -9.85 -9.97
CA LEU A 106 11.97 -10.22 -8.99
C LEU A 106 12.19 -11.63 -8.44
N GLN A 107 12.67 -12.55 -9.26
CA GLN A 107 12.96 -13.95 -8.90
C GLN A 107 14.37 -14.15 -8.36
N SER A 108 15.16 -13.08 -8.22
CA SER A 108 16.53 -13.18 -7.73
C SER A 108 16.56 -13.67 -6.27
N MET A 109 17.44 -14.63 -5.98
CA MET A 109 17.59 -15.18 -4.62
C MET A 109 18.15 -14.14 -3.62
N ASP A 110 18.96 -13.20 -4.09
CA ASP A 110 19.44 -12.11 -3.26
C ASP A 110 18.32 -11.08 -3.13
N LEU A 111 17.64 -10.99 -1.99
CA LEU A 111 16.56 -10.02 -1.76
C LEU A 111 17.06 -8.57 -1.64
N ASN A 112 18.32 -8.34 -1.28
CA ASN A 112 18.84 -7.02 -0.95
C ASN A 112 19.75 -6.42 -2.04
N GLY A 113 20.17 -7.22 -3.03
CA GLY A 113 20.86 -6.74 -4.23
C GLY A 113 20.03 -5.71 -5.02
N PHE A 114 20.67 -4.66 -5.54
CA PHE A 114 20.06 -3.64 -6.41
C PHE A 114 18.69 -3.11 -5.94
N PRO A 115 18.59 -2.52 -4.73
CA PRO A 115 17.31 -2.14 -4.13
C PRO A 115 16.52 -1.11 -4.98
N PHE A 116 17.19 -0.21 -5.69
CA PHE A 116 16.54 0.75 -6.58
C PHE A 116 15.95 0.10 -7.84
N LEU A 117 16.62 -0.92 -8.39
CA LEU A 117 16.14 -1.67 -9.54
C LEU A 117 14.88 -2.46 -9.17
N LYS A 118 14.89 -3.12 -8.01
CA LYS A 118 13.72 -3.82 -7.45
C LYS A 118 12.56 -2.89 -7.12
N ALA A 119 12.85 -1.72 -6.53
CA ALA A 119 11.83 -0.70 -6.32
C ALA A 119 11.24 -0.21 -7.65
N GLY A 120 12.07 -0.03 -8.69
CA GLY A 120 11.65 0.30 -10.05
C GLY A 120 10.77 -0.77 -10.67
N ALA A 121 11.14 -2.04 -10.53
CA ALA A 121 10.33 -3.20 -10.91
C ALA A 121 8.94 -3.18 -10.25
N LEU A 122 8.91 -3.09 -8.92
CA LEU A 122 7.67 -3.04 -8.14
C LEU A 122 6.81 -1.81 -8.51
N LYS A 123 7.44 -0.66 -8.77
CA LYS A 123 6.75 0.55 -9.25
C LYS A 123 6.13 0.32 -10.62
N PHE A 124 6.83 -0.33 -11.55
CA PHE A 124 6.30 -0.68 -12.86
C PHE A 124 5.02 -1.52 -12.72
N PHE A 125 5.04 -2.59 -11.92
CA PHE A 125 3.86 -3.43 -11.66
C PHE A 125 2.71 -2.64 -11.02
N THR A 126 3.03 -1.70 -10.13
CA THR A 126 2.03 -0.83 -9.50
C THR A 126 1.33 0.09 -10.51
N VAL A 127 2.10 0.62 -11.48
CA VAL A 127 1.60 1.52 -12.52
C VAL A 127 0.73 0.74 -13.51
N PHE A 128 1.23 -0.37 -14.04
CA PHE A 128 0.61 -1.17 -15.12
C PHE A 128 -0.30 -2.32 -14.64
N LYS A 129 -0.76 -2.27 -13.38
CA LYS A 129 -1.59 -3.32 -12.75
C LYS A 129 -2.88 -3.68 -13.50
N ILE A 130 -3.45 -2.75 -14.27
CA ILE A 130 -4.73 -2.99 -14.98
C ILE A 130 -4.48 -3.86 -16.21
N GLU A 131 -3.34 -3.62 -16.85
CA GLU A 131 -2.87 -4.22 -18.09
C GLU A 131 -2.26 -5.62 -17.87
N ILE A 132 -1.86 -5.95 -16.64
CA ILE A 132 -1.30 -7.25 -16.30
C ILE A 132 -2.41 -8.31 -16.19
N GLU A 133 -2.30 -9.34 -17.03
CA GLU A 133 -3.19 -10.49 -16.99
C GLU A 133 -3.14 -11.21 -15.63
N LYS A 134 -4.31 -11.63 -15.15
CA LYS A 134 -4.45 -12.31 -13.84
C LYS A 134 -3.48 -13.48 -13.64
N PRO A 135 -3.24 -14.40 -14.61
CA PRO A 135 -2.30 -15.50 -14.43
C PRO A 135 -0.86 -15.04 -14.21
N VAL A 136 -0.43 -13.98 -14.90
CA VAL A 136 0.90 -13.40 -14.76
C VAL A 136 1.05 -12.72 -13.40
N ALA A 137 0.03 -11.98 -12.96
CA ALA A 137 0.04 -11.39 -11.63
C ALA A 137 0.12 -12.45 -10.51
N LEU A 138 -0.67 -13.52 -10.61
CA LEU A 138 -0.64 -14.62 -9.63
C LEU A 138 0.71 -15.35 -9.59
N MET A 139 1.38 -15.48 -10.73
CA MET A 139 2.73 -16.05 -10.79
C MET A 139 3.76 -15.18 -10.06
N LEU A 140 3.62 -13.86 -10.07
CA LEU A 140 4.61 -12.91 -9.54
C LEU A 140 4.31 -12.41 -8.13
N LEU A 141 3.07 -12.53 -7.65
CA LEU A 141 2.68 -12.13 -6.30
C LEU A 141 3.53 -12.80 -5.20
N PRO A 142 3.88 -14.11 -5.27
CA PRO A 142 4.80 -14.73 -4.31
C PRO A 142 6.18 -14.07 -4.26
N ASP A 143 6.72 -13.64 -5.41
CA ASP A 143 8.00 -12.93 -5.48
C ASP A 143 7.88 -11.55 -4.82
N MET A 144 6.77 -10.84 -5.05
CA MET A 144 6.48 -9.57 -4.38
C MET A 144 6.34 -9.73 -2.86
N VAL A 145 5.75 -10.83 -2.40
CA VAL A 145 5.62 -11.19 -0.98
C VAL A 145 6.99 -11.39 -0.34
N ALA A 146 7.96 -11.96 -1.06
CA ALA A 146 9.32 -12.14 -0.55
C ALA A 146 10.02 -10.79 -0.29
N PHE A 147 9.78 -9.76 -1.12
CA PHE A 147 10.39 -8.44 -0.95
C PHE A 147 9.95 -7.67 0.29
N LEU A 148 8.87 -8.09 0.96
CA LEU A 148 8.51 -7.58 2.29
C LEU A 148 9.61 -7.83 3.34
N ASN A 149 10.42 -8.88 3.13
CA ASN A 149 11.53 -9.22 4.01
C ASN A 149 12.82 -8.44 3.70
N SER A 150 12.88 -7.62 2.63
CA SER A 150 14.06 -6.82 2.32
C SER A 150 14.47 -5.89 3.47
N GLU A 151 15.78 -5.69 3.64
CA GLU A 151 16.36 -4.72 4.58
C GLU A 151 16.15 -3.28 4.11
N SER A 152 15.99 -3.08 2.80
CA SER A 152 15.78 -1.75 2.22
C SER A 152 14.38 -1.23 2.50
N ASN A 153 14.30 -0.04 3.12
CA ASN A 153 13.01 0.59 3.41
C ASN A 153 12.18 0.87 2.15
N VAL A 154 12.90 1.32 1.12
CA VAL A 154 12.34 1.62 -0.19
C VAL A 154 11.71 0.35 -0.79
N VAL A 155 12.45 -0.77 -0.82
CA VAL A 155 11.97 -2.01 -1.46
C VAL A 155 10.70 -2.53 -0.79
N HIS A 156 10.66 -2.63 0.54
CA HIS A 156 9.45 -3.10 1.21
C HIS A 156 8.27 -2.13 0.97
N SER A 157 8.50 -0.81 0.96
CA SER A 157 7.45 0.18 0.76
C SER A 157 6.78 0.05 -0.62
N TYR A 158 7.60 -0.16 -1.64
CA TYR A 158 7.13 -0.42 -2.99
C TYR A 158 6.46 -1.79 -3.11
N ALA A 159 6.95 -2.82 -2.42
CA ALA A 159 6.36 -4.17 -2.44
C ALA A 159 4.93 -4.16 -1.86
N VAL A 160 4.78 -3.56 -0.69
CA VAL A 160 3.50 -3.36 0.00
C VAL A 160 2.53 -2.58 -0.87
N THR A 161 2.98 -1.49 -1.47
CA THR A 161 2.13 -0.66 -2.36
C THR A 161 1.72 -1.44 -3.60
N CYS A 162 2.64 -2.20 -4.19
CA CYS A 162 2.38 -3.03 -5.36
C CYS A 162 1.33 -4.11 -5.07
N ILE A 163 1.51 -4.87 -4.00
CA ILE A 163 0.55 -5.91 -3.55
C ILE A 163 -0.82 -5.28 -3.29
N GLU A 164 -0.88 -4.18 -2.52
CA GLU A 164 -2.13 -3.49 -2.19
C GLU A 164 -2.87 -3.01 -3.45
N LYS A 165 -2.14 -2.46 -4.43
CA LYS A 165 -2.72 -1.95 -5.67
C LYS A 165 -3.14 -3.06 -6.64
N ILE A 166 -2.40 -4.16 -6.73
CA ILE A 166 -2.80 -5.32 -7.55
C ILE A 166 -4.10 -5.92 -7.01
N LEU A 167 -4.21 -6.13 -5.70
CA LEU A 167 -5.42 -6.66 -5.05
C LEU A 167 -6.63 -5.70 -5.11
N LEU A 168 -6.41 -4.46 -5.58
CA LEU A 168 -7.45 -3.45 -5.80
C LEU A 168 -8.06 -3.49 -7.21
N VAL A 169 -7.43 -4.19 -8.16
CA VAL A 169 -7.85 -4.21 -9.56
C VAL A 169 -9.23 -4.87 -9.67
N LYS A 170 -10.08 -4.26 -10.51
CA LYS A 170 -11.43 -4.73 -10.80
C LYS A 170 -11.63 -4.91 -12.29
N ASP A 171 -12.29 -5.98 -12.66
CA ASP A 171 -12.79 -6.28 -14.01
C ASP A 171 -14.30 -6.12 -14.01
N ASP A 172 -14.83 -5.24 -14.87
CA ASP A 172 -16.27 -4.96 -14.96
C ASP A 172 -16.93 -4.68 -13.59
N GLY A 173 -16.22 -3.93 -12.74
CA GLY A 173 -16.65 -3.58 -11.39
C GLY A 173 -16.51 -4.69 -10.34
N ARG A 174 -16.12 -5.91 -10.73
CA ARG A 174 -15.88 -7.06 -9.84
C ARG A 174 -14.39 -7.17 -9.50
N PRO A 175 -14.01 -7.57 -8.26
CA PRO A 175 -12.61 -7.80 -7.92
C PRO A 175 -11.96 -8.83 -8.84
N ARG A 176 -10.81 -8.49 -9.45
CA ARG A 176 -10.03 -9.42 -10.28
C ARG A 176 -9.44 -10.56 -9.44
N PHE A 177 -9.07 -10.26 -8.20
CA PHE A 177 -8.48 -11.18 -7.22
C PHE A 177 -9.46 -11.44 -6.06
N THR A 178 -9.64 -12.71 -5.71
CA THR A 178 -10.55 -13.18 -4.65
C THR A 178 -9.78 -13.92 -3.56
N SER A 179 -10.49 -14.28 -2.47
CA SER A 179 -9.95 -15.09 -1.37
C SER A 179 -9.32 -16.41 -1.85
N THR A 180 -9.94 -17.07 -2.84
CA THR A 180 -9.44 -18.33 -3.42
C THR A 180 -8.11 -18.16 -4.16
N ASP A 181 -7.90 -17.01 -4.80
CA ASP A 181 -6.68 -16.77 -5.57
C ASP A 181 -5.46 -16.57 -4.66
N ILE A 182 -5.66 -15.90 -3.52
CA ILE A 182 -4.57 -15.58 -2.58
C ILE A 182 -4.30 -16.66 -1.55
N ALA A 183 -5.21 -17.63 -1.39
CA ALA A 183 -5.16 -18.65 -0.34
C ALA A 183 -3.82 -19.41 -0.29
N TYR A 184 -3.18 -19.66 -1.42
CA TYR A 184 -1.91 -20.41 -1.51
C TYR A 184 -0.70 -19.69 -0.93
N PHE A 185 -0.73 -18.36 -0.86
CA PHE A 185 0.39 -17.55 -0.33
C PHE A 185 -0.05 -16.63 0.81
N LEU A 186 -1.30 -16.73 1.26
CA LEU A 186 -1.88 -15.89 2.30
C LEU A 186 -1.08 -15.96 3.60
N ASP A 187 -0.74 -17.17 4.05
CA ASP A 187 0.00 -17.36 5.32
C ASP A 187 1.38 -16.70 5.26
N SER A 188 2.10 -16.86 4.13
CA SER A 188 3.40 -16.21 3.92
C SER A 188 3.29 -14.69 3.80
N LEU A 189 2.28 -14.20 3.07
CA LEU A 189 2.00 -12.78 2.92
C LEU A 189 1.73 -12.12 4.27
N MET A 190 0.87 -12.73 5.10
CA MET A 190 0.55 -12.20 6.42
C MET A 190 1.77 -12.23 7.35
N ALA A 191 2.50 -13.35 7.40
CA ALA A 191 3.73 -13.46 8.19
C ALA A 191 4.75 -12.36 7.84
N ASN A 192 4.97 -12.14 6.54
CA ASN A 192 5.93 -11.16 6.06
C ASN A 192 5.44 -9.72 6.29
N LEU A 193 4.14 -9.44 6.14
CA LEU A 193 3.58 -8.13 6.47
C LEU A 193 3.76 -7.80 7.95
N PHE A 194 3.54 -8.76 8.86
CA PHE A 194 3.75 -8.54 10.29
C PHE A 194 5.22 -8.40 10.66
N THR A 195 6.08 -9.20 10.03
CA THR A 195 7.54 -9.06 10.22
C THR A 195 8.00 -7.68 9.76
N ALA A 196 7.50 -7.19 8.61
CA ALA A 196 7.75 -5.83 8.15
C ALA A 196 7.23 -4.77 9.14
N LEU A 197 6.09 -5.00 9.80
CA LEU A 197 5.58 -4.07 10.83
C LEU A 197 6.45 -3.99 12.10
N GLN A 198 7.25 -5.01 12.40
CA GLN A 198 8.14 -5.03 13.56
C GLN A 198 9.48 -4.33 13.30
N LYS A 199 9.86 -4.08 12.05
CA LYS A 199 11.12 -3.39 11.70
C LYS A 199 11.04 -1.90 12.10
N SER A 200 12.08 -1.38 12.77
CA SER A 200 12.11 -0.03 13.35
C SER A 200 11.91 1.10 12.34
N GLU A 201 12.39 0.96 11.10
CA GLU A 201 12.15 1.94 10.03
C GLU A 201 10.82 1.73 9.27
N SER A 202 10.19 0.57 9.43
CA SER A 202 9.01 0.12 8.69
C SER A 202 7.71 0.19 9.49
N GLY A 203 7.76 0.08 10.82
CA GLY A 203 6.58 0.10 11.70
C GLY A 203 5.77 1.38 11.60
N GLU A 204 6.33 2.39 10.95
CA GLU A 204 5.76 3.70 10.70
C GLU A 204 5.10 3.78 9.31
N ASN A 205 5.24 2.78 8.46
CA ASN A 205 4.84 2.88 7.08
C ASN A 205 3.30 2.73 6.93
N HIS A 206 2.61 3.83 6.63
CA HIS A 206 1.16 3.80 6.42
C HIS A 206 0.73 2.92 5.23
N TYR A 207 1.63 2.64 4.29
CA TYR A 207 1.36 1.72 3.19
C TYR A 207 1.19 0.28 3.72
N LEU A 208 1.94 -0.11 4.75
CA LEU A 208 1.83 -1.44 5.37
C LEU A 208 0.44 -1.64 5.98
N MET A 209 -0.08 -0.65 6.70
CA MET A 209 -1.46 -0.69 7.22
C MET A 209 -2.47 -0.87 6.10
N LYS A 210 -2.37 -0.07 5.04
CA LYS A 210 -3.30 -0.18 3.90
C LYS A 210 -3.24 -1.57 3.25
N CYS A 211 -2.05 -2.15 3.12
CA CYS A 211 -1.87 -3.48 2.56
C CYS A 211 -2.41 -4.57 3.49
N VAL A 212 -2.10 -4.55 4.80
CA VAL A 212 -2.66 -5.50 5.77
C VAL A 212 -4.17 -5.49 5.70
N MET A 213 -4.78 -4.30 5.77
CA MET A 213 -6.23 -4.15 5.71
C MET A 213 -6.79 -4.61 4.36
N ARG A 214 -6.09 -4.34 3.25
CA ARG A 214 -6.46 -4.84 1.91
C ARG A 214 -6.50 -6.36 1.87
N VAL A 215 -5.46 -7.01 2.36
CA VAL A 215 -5.35 -8.48 2.37
C VAL A 215 -6.44 -9.08 3.24
N LEU A 216 -6.73 -8.52 4.41
CA LEU A 216 -7.84 -8.96 5.27
C LEU A 216 -9.21 -8.78 4.62
N GLY A 217 -9.38 -7.71 3.83
CA GLY A 217 -10.59 -7.48 3.05
C GLY A 217 -10.80 -8.53 1.95
N VAL A 218 -9.73 -8.94 1.27
CA VAL A 218 -9.79 -9.94 0.19
C VAL A 218 -9.86 -11.36 0.73
N ALA A 219 -9.13 -11.68 1.79
CA ALA A 219 -9.08 -13.01 2.39
C ALA A 219 -10.40 -13.42 3.05
N GLU A 220 -11.30 -12.46 3.31
CA GLU A 220 -12.47 -12.60 4.18
C GLU A 220 -12.03 -13.08 5.57
N MET A 221 -12.03 -12.20 6.59
CA MET A 221 -11.50 -12.44 7.96
C MET A 221 -11.70 -13.84 8.58
N ARG A 222 -12.73 -14.58 8.17
CA ARG A 222 -13.05 -15.94 8.63
C ARG A 222 -12.18 -17.05 8.02
N SER A 223 -11.45 -16.79 6.93
CA SER A 223 -10.70 -17.79 6.16
C SER A 223 -9.24 -17.95 6.59
N LEU A 224 -8.76 -17.15 7.56
CA LEU A 224 -7.38 -17.18 8.02
C LEU A 224 -7.11 -18.47 8.83
N ARG A 225 -6.09 -19.24 8.42
CA ARG A 225 -5.59 -20.46 9.09
C ARG A 225 -4.33 -20.22 9.94
N TYR A 226 -4.07 -18.98 10.33
CA TYR A 226 -3.06 -18.69 11.35
C TYR A 226 -3.59 -19.12 12.73
N PRO A 227 -2.73 -19.39 13.75
CA PRO A 227 -3.21 -19.34 15.13
C PRO A 227 -3.82 -17.96 15.33
N VAL A 228 -5.16 -17.92 15.38
CA VAL A 228 -5.97 -16.71 15.33
C VAL A 228 -5.52 -15.73 16.42
N ASP A 229 -5.01 -16.24 17.53
CA ASP A 229 -4.55 -15.49 18.69
C ASP A 229 -3.28 -14.67 18.41
N GLU A 230 -2.25 -15.24 17.76
CA GLU A 230 -1.00 -14.51 17.47
C GLU A 230 -1.22 -13.43 16.40
N PHE A 231 -2.07 -13.73 15.42
CA PHE A 231 -2.50 -12.77 14.41
C PHE A 231 -3.24 -11.59 15.05
N ILE A 232 -4.25 -11.87 15.87
CA ILE A 232 -5.05 -10.84 16.53
C ILE A 232 -4.16 -9.98 17.43
N HIS A 233 -3.30 -10.61 18.23
CA HIS A 233 -2.37 -9.90 19.09
C HIS A 233 -1.50 -8.91 18.30
N ASN A 234 -0.84 -9.37 17.24
CA ASN A 234 0.00 -8.51 16.40
C ASN A 234 -0.78 -7.37 15.73
N LEU A 235 -2.01 -7.64 15.26
CA LEU A 235 -2.89 -6.61 14.69
C LEU A 235 -3.25 -5.53 15.72
N VAL A 236 -3.61 -5.92 16.94
CA VAL A 236 -3.98 -4.99 18.02
C VAL A 236 -2.79 -4.13 18.44
N ILE A 237 -1.62 -4.73 18.68
CA ILE A 237 -0.39 -3.99 19.01
C ILE A 237 -0.03 -3.01 17.90
N PHE A 238 -0.18 -3.41 16.64
CA PHE A 238 0.09 -2.52 15.52
C PHE A 238 -0.88 -1.34 15.45
N MET A 239 -2.20 -1.57 15.59
CA MET A 239 -3.17 -0.47 15.62
C MET A 239 -2.89 0.49 16.79
N CYS A 240 -2.46 -0.01 17.95
CA CYS A 240 -2.03 0.81 19.08
C CYS A 240 -0.82 1.70 18.71
N ARG A 241 0.24 1.11 18.13
CA ARG A 241 1.44 1.86 17.69
C ARG A 241 1.10 2.91 16.63
N PHE A 242 0.26 2.55 15.66
CA PHE A 242 -0.20 3.47 14.63
C PHE A 242 -0.97 4.63 15.24
N LEU A 243 -1.87 4.37 16.19
CA LEU A 243 -2.64 5.40 16.90
C LEU A 243 -1.72 6.36 17.66
N ILE A 244 -0.75 5.83 18.40
CA ILE A 244 0.22 6.65 19.16
C ILE A 244 0.93 7.63 18.22
N LYS A 245 1.40 7.12 17.08
CA LYS A 245 2.21 7.89 16.14
C LYS A 245 1.40 8.86 15.27
N TYR A 246 0.25 8.41 14.75
CA TYR A 246 -0.50 9.12 13.70
C TYR A 246 -1.81 9.74 14.17
N GLY A 247 -2.30 9.37 15.36
CA GLY A 247 -3.57 9.83 15.91
C GLY A 247 -4.76 8.94 15.54
N ALA A 248 -5.83 9.07 16.32
CA ALA A 248 -7.02 8.23 16.18
C ALA A 248 -7.74 8.44 14.84
N ASP A 249 -7.91 9.69 14.39
CA ASP A 249 -8.59 10.01 13.13
C ASP A 249 -7.96 9.31 11.92
N LYS A 250 -6.63 9.38 11.81
CA LYS A 250 -5.90 8.74 10.70
C LYS A 250 -6.04 7.22 10.73
N LEU A 251 -6.10 6.62 11.92
CA LEU A 251 -6.32 5.19 12.06
C LEU A 251 -7.72 4.80 11.54
N VAL A 252 -8.76 5.50 12.01
CA VAL A 252 -10.15 5.26 11.62
C VAL A 252 -10.32 5.41 10.10
N VAL A 253 -9.83 6.52 9.53
CA VAL A 253 -9.89 6.77 8.09
C VAL A 253 -9.16 5.69 7.29
N SER A 254 -7.97 5.27 7.74
CA SER A 254 -7.17 4.26 7.05
C SER A 254 -7.85 2.89 7.04
N ILE A 255 -8.47 2.49 8.14
CA ILE A 255 -9.17 1.21 8.27
C ILE A 255 -10.49 1.24 7.48
N ASN A 256 -11.28 2.30 7.64
CA ASN A 256 -12.58 2.41 6.99
C ASN A 256 -12.48 2.62 5.47
N ALA A 257 -11.33 3.06 4.94
CA ALA A 257 -11.06 3.10 3.51
C ALA A 257 -11.12 1.71 2.83
N VAL A 258 -10.96 0.62 3.60
CA VAL A 258 -11.10 -0.74 3.07
C VAL A 258 -12.56 -1.16 3.00
N LYS A 259 -13.31 -0.92 4.07
CA LYS A 259 -14.73 -1.21 4.16
C LYS A 259 -15.36 -0.28 5.20
N ASN A 260 -16.53 0.25 4.87
CA ASN A 260 -17.29 1.09 5.78
C ASN A 260 -17.50 0.36 7.12
N ASP A 261 -17.28 1.09 8.21
CA ASP A 261 -17.47 0.63 9.58
C ASP A 261 -16.64 -0.61 9.94
N LEU A 262 -15.48 -0.78 9.30
CA LEU A 262 -14.56 -1.87 9.64
C LEU A 262 -13.87 -1.61 10.98
N PHE A 263 -13.55 -0.35 11.29
CA PHE A 263 -12.85 0.01 12.52
C PHE A 263 -13.60 -0.44 13.78
N HIS A 264 -14.89 -0.10 13.91
CA HIS A 264 -15.69 -0.50 15.06
C HIS A 264 -15.78 -2.02 15.20
N LYS A 265 -15.86 -2.76 14.08
CA LYS A 265 -15.86 -4.23 14.10
C LYS A 265 -14.55 -4.80 14.60
N LEU A 266 -13.41 -4.23 14.20
CA LEU A 266 -12.11 -4.66 14.73
C LEU A 266 -11.92 -4.29 16.19
N LEU A 267 -12.42 -3.11 16.59
CA LEU A 267 -12.40 -2.68 17.97
C LEU A 267 -13.18 -3.67 18.86
N GLU A 268 -14.40 -4.03 18.45
CA GLU A 268 -15.26 -4.95 19.19
C GLU A 268 -14.75 -6.40 19.16
N MET A 269 -14.37 -6.92 17.99
CA MET A 269 -14.04 -8.33 17.83
C MET A 269 -12.62 -8.69 18.28
N PHE A 270 -11.68 -7.76 18.16
CA PHE A 270 -10.26 -8.06 18.31
C PHE A 270 -9.57 -7.18 19.34
N TRP A 271 -9.73 -5.86 19.27
CA TRP A 271 -8.98 -4.97 20.18
C TRP A 271 -9.45 -5.11 21.62
N VAL A 272 -10.73 -4.87 21.90
CA VAL A 272 -11.26 -4.91 23.27
C VAL A 272 -11.01 -6.27 23.94
N PRO A 273 -11.31 -7.42 23.31
CA PRO A 273 -11.13 -8.73 23.95
C PRO A 273 -9.67 -9.09 24.22
N ASN A 274 -8.71 -8.58 23.44
CA ASN A 274 -7.30 -8.98 23.51
C ASN A 274 -6.41 -7.93 24.18
N LEU A 275 -7.01 -6.91 24.81
CA LEU A 275 -6.28 -5.87 25.55
C LEU A 275 -5.44 -6.45 26.69
N GLU A 276 -5.98 -7.46 27.38
CA GLU A 276 -5.38 -8.07 28.55
C GLU A 276 -4.28 -9.10 28.23
N ASP A 277 -4.19 -9.53 26.96
CA ASP A 277 -3.24 -10.54 26.48
C ASP A 277 -1.82 -9.99 26.25
N ALA A 278 -1.61 -8.69 26.47
CA ALA A 278 -0.30 -8.06 26.39
C ALA A 278 0.72 -8.77 27.32
N ALA A 279 1.75 -9.36 26.73
CA ALA A 279 2.71 -10.21 27.43
C ALA A 279 3.82 -9.39 28.07
N SER A 280 4.30 -8.34 27.39
CA SER A 280 5.41 -7.51 27.86
C SER A 280 4.98 -6.22 28.58
N TYR A 281 5.87 -5.65 29.38
CA TYR A 281 5.67 -4.33 29.99
C TYR A 281 5.40 -3.26 28.92
N MET A 282 6.19 -3.28 27.84
CA MET A 282 6.07 -2.31 26.75
C MET A 282 4.75 -2.46 26.00
N GLU A 283 4.30 -3.69 25.72
CA GLU A 283 2.98 -3.93 25.14
C GLU A 283 1.87 -3.40 26.05
N ARG A 284 1.89 -3.73 27.35
CA ARG A 284 0.88 -3.23 28.31
C ARG A 284 0.85 -1.70 28.36
N LYS A 285 2.02 -1.06 28.32
CA LYS A 285 2.14 0.41 28.26
C LYS A 285 1.50 0.95 26.98
N ILE A 286 1.85 0.36 25.84
CA ILE A 286 1.33 0.76 24.53
C ILE A 286 -0.19 0.57 24.46
N THR A 287 -0.71 -0.59 24.84
CA THR A 287 -2.14 -0.91 24.73
C THR A 287 -2.99 -0.08 25.68
N SER A 288 -2.56 0.12 26.93
CA SER A 288 -3.28 0.96 27.89
C SER A 288 -3.34 2.43 27.47
N VAL A 289 -2.21 3.02 27.08
CA VAL A 289 -2.14 4.42 26.62
C VAL A 289 -2.93 4.61 25.34
N SER A 290 -2.76 3.72 24.36
CA SER A 290 -3.46 3.82 23.06
C SER A 290 -4.96 3.72 23.23
N SER A 291 -5.43 2.79 24.07
CA SER A 291 -6.86 2.61 24.35
C SER A 291 -7.44 3.79 25.13
N SER A 292 -6.68 4.35 26.07
CA SER A 292 -7.05 5.58 26.78
C SER A 292 -7.21 6.75 25.81
N LYS A 293 -6.25 6.90 24.89
CA LYS A 293 -6.25 7.95 23.87
C LYS A 293 -7.41 7.76 22.89
N LEU A 294 -7.63 6.54 22.41
CA LEU A 294 -8.75 6.17 21.55
C LEU A 294 -10.09 6.51 22.18
N LEU A 295 -10.32 6.12 23.43
CA LEU A 295 -11.55 6.44 24.18
C LEU A 295 -11.71 7.96 24.37
N CYS A 296 -10.63 8.72 24.56
CA CYS A 296 -10.72 10.16 24.83
C CYS A 296 -10.75 11.04 23.56
N GLU A 297 -10.26 10.55 22.43
CA GLU A 297 -10.16 11.33 21.18
C GLU A 297 -11.29 11.03 20.19
N LEU A 298 -12.00 9.91 20.35
CA LEU A 298 -13.08 9.49 19.46
C LEU A 298 -14.44 9.52 20.17
N PRO A 299 -15.24 10.59 20.00
CA PRO A 299 -16.54 10.73 20.66
C PRO A 299 -17.57 9.66 20.23
N ASP A 300 -17.50 9.20 18.99
CA ASP A 300 -18.37 8.15 18.43
C ASP A 300 -18.29 6.83 19.20
N ILE A 301 -17.14 6.55 19.85
CA ILE A 301 -17.01 5.38 20.73
C ILE A 301 -17.96 5.46 21.92
N TRP A 302 -18.20 6.64 22.49
CA TRP A 302 -19.11 6.82 23.63
C TRP A 302 -20.59 6.67 23.24
N GLU A 303 -20.90 6.91 21.97
CA GLU A 303 -22.23 6.64 21.40
C GLU A 303 -22.38 5.16 21.02
N SER A 304 -21.25 4.46 20.84
CA SER A 304 -21.24 3.01 20.64
C SER A 304 -21.39 2.28 21.98
N GLY A 305 -22.07 1.12 21.99
CA GLY A 305 -22.15 0.23 23.16
C GLY A 305 -20.80 -0.35 23.61
N LEU A 306 -19.68 0.08 23.02
CA LEU A 306 -18.32 -0.40 23.30
C LEU A 306 -17.60 0.40 24.39
N ALA A 307 -17.99 1.65 24.65
CA ALA A 307 -17.27 2.52 25.58
C ALA A 307 -17.14 1.92 26.98
N GLY A 308 -18.20 1.34 27.52
CA GLY A 308 -18.18 0.69 28.83
C GLY A 308 -17.21 -0.49 28.89
N LYS A 309 -17.24 -1.37 27.89
CA LYS A 309 -16.32 -2.52 27.78
C LYS A 309 -14.87 -2.06 27.69
N LEU A 310 -14.60 -1.11 26.80
CA LEU A 310 -13.26 -0.55 26.60
C LEU A 310 -12.75 0.15 27.88
N LEU A 311 -13.61 0.93 28.54
CA LEU A 311 -13.31 1.61 29.80
C LEU A 311 -12.92 0.60 30.89
N ASN A 312 -13.70 -0.47 31.07
CA ASN A 312 -13.41 -1.50 32.05
C ASN A 312 -12.08 -2.23 31.75
N SER A 313 -11.83 -2.57 30.48
CA SER A 313 -10.55 -3.17 30.06
C SER A 313 -9.37 -2.25 30.33
N ILE A 314 -9.49 -0.93 30.05
CA ILE A 314 -8.44 0.06 30.35
C ILE A 314 -8.19 0.11 31.86
N VAL A 315 -9.23 0.22 32.68
CA VAL A 315 -9.11 0.29 34.14
C VAL A 315 -8.44 -0.96 34.69
N THR A 316 -8.80 -2.14 34.21
CA THR A 316 -8.17 -3.41 34.59
C THR A 316 -6.68 -3.42 34.25
N LEU A 317 -6.31 -2.98 33.04
CA LEU A 317 -4.93 -2.90 32.56
C LEU A 317 -4.07 -1.96 33.41
N VAL A 318 -4.55 -0.74 33.66
CA VAL A 318 -3.78 0.28 34.42
C VAL A 318 -3.77 -0.01 35.92
N SER A 319 -4.75 -0.76 36.44
CA SER A 319 -4.81 -1.16 37.85
C SER A 319 -3.89 -2.34 38.17
N ARG A 320 -3.74 -3.28 37.22
CA ARG A 320 -2.82 -4.43 37.32
C ARG A 320 -1.41 -4.12 36.82
N PHE A 321 -1.08 -2.86 36.57
CA PHE A 321 0.20 -2.46 36.02
C PHE A 321 1.32 -2.75 37.03
N PRO A 322 2.26 -3.66 36.74
CA PRO A 322 3.32 -3.99 37.69
C PRO A 322 4.20 -2.75 37.94
N ARG A 323 4.58 -2.51 39.21
CA ARG A 323 5.68 -1.59 39.56
C ARG A 323 7.02 -2.22 39.14
N LEU A 324 7.24 -2.46 37.85
CA LEU A 324 8.46 -3.10 37.37
C LEU A 324 9.39 -2.06 36.78
N TYR A 325 10.55 -1.93 37.44
CA TYR A 325 11.72 -1.25 36.93
C TYR A 325 12.17 -1.91 35.62
N ASN A 326 12.43 -1.09 34.60
CA ASN A 326 12.96 -1.48 33.30
C ASN A 326 14.24 -2.33 33.44
N VAL A 327 14.13 -3.64 33.27
CA VAL A 327 15.29 -4.50 33.03
C VAL A 327 15.49 -4.59 31.51
N GLN A 328 16.36 -3.71 31.01
CA GLN A 328 17.24 -3.89 29.85
C GLN A 328 16.71 -4.71 28.65
N ARG A 329 15.65 -4.25 27.97
CA ARG A 329 15.47 -4.60 26.54
C ARG A 329 15.71 -3.38 25.68
N LYS A 330 16.48 -3.56 24.60
CA LYS A 330 16.78 -2.59 23.53
C LYS A 330 15.55 -2.29 22.65
N GLU A 331 14.34 -2.33 23.20
CA GLU A 331 13.14 -1.95 22.46
C GLU A 331 12.95 -0.44 22.59
N GLU A 332 12.76 0.24 21.45
CA GLU A 332 12.51 1.67 21.44
C GLU A 332 11.15 1.97 22.07
N ASP A 333 11.13 2.76 23.15
CA ASP A 333 9.90 3.19 23.81
C ASP A 333 9.24 4.33 22.99
N PRO A 334 8.08 4.10 22.34
CA PRO A 334 7.40 5.15 21.58
C PRO A 334 6.68 6.16 22.51
N LEU A 335 6.65 5.91 23.81
CA LEU A 335 5.93 6.66 24.84
C LEU A 335 6.87 7.13 25.96
N LYS A 336 8.10 7.55 25.61
CA LYS A 336 9.13 8.02 26.57
C LYS A 336 8.62 9.11 27.52
N GLU A 337 7.74 9.99 27.02
CA GLU A 337 7.14 11.09 27.78
C GLU A 337 6.12 10.60 28.84
N ILE A 338 5.53 9.42 28.64
CA ILE A 338 4.52 8.87 29.54
C ILE A 338 5.18 7.90 30.50
N LYS A 339 5.38 8.34 31.74
CA LYS A 339 5.99 7.52 32.80
C LYS A 339 4.98 6.59 33.48
N ASP A 340 3.76 7.07 33.68
CA ASP A 340 2.70 6.33 34.36
C ASP A 340 1.43 6.30 33.48
N PRO A 341 1.11 5.13 32.88
CA PRO A 341 -0.11 4.95 32.10
C PRO A 341 -1.39 5.21 32.90
N LYS A 342 -1.40 4.91 34.20
CA LYS A 342 -2.55 5.16 35.07
C LYS A 342 -2.78 6.67 35.22
N GLN A 343 -1.71 7.41 35.49
CA GLN A 343 -1.78 8.87 35.55
C GLN A 343 -2.22 9.47 34.21
N TYR A 344 -1.66 8.98 33.10
CA TYR A 344 -2.05 9.42 31.76
C TYR A 344 -3.55 9.22 31.49
N PHE A 345 -4.08 8.04 31.82
CA PHE A 345 -5.50 7.72 31.67
C PHE A 345 -6.38 8.66 32.49
N VAL A 346 -6.10 8.81 33.79
CA VAL A 346 -6.90 9.66 34.71
C VAL A 346 -6.91 11.12 34.25
N VAL A 347 -5.75 11.65 33.84
CA VAL A 347 -5.65 13.03 33.35
C VAL A 347 -6.40 13.21 32.03
N SER A 348 -6.29 12.26 31.09
CA SER A 348 -6.93 12.35 29.78
C SER A 348 -8.45 12.24 29.90
N LEU A 349 -8.94 11.29 30.69
CA LEU A 349 -10.37 11.14 30.97
C LEU A 349 -10.92 12.36 31.73
N GLY A 350 -10.16 12.88 32.71
CA GLY A 350 -10.53 14.11 33.42
C GLY A 350 -10.68 15.32 32.51
N LYS A 351 -9.79 15.48 31.52
CA LYS A 351 -9.89 16.54 30.49
C LYS A 351 -11.14 16.37 29.63
N LEU A 352 -11.44 15.14 29.18
CA LEU A 352 -12.64 14.85 28.40
C LEU A 352 -13.93 15.19 29.20
N CYS A 353 -14.01 14.72 30.45
CA CYS A 353 -15.16 15.00 31.32
C CYS A 353 -15.32 16.49 31.62
N ALA A 354 -14.22 17.24 31.72
CA ALA A 354 -14.26 18.70 31.89
C ALA A 354 -14.73 19.43 30.64
N ALA A 355 -14.40 18.92 29.44
CA ALA A 355 -14.81 19.49 28.16
C ALA A 355 -16.30 19.25 27.86
N SER A 356 -16.86 18.11 28.29
CA SER A 356 -18.28 17.75 28.10
C SER A 356 -18.93 17.31 29.41
N PRO A 357 -19.20 18.24 30.35
CA PRO A 357 -19.75 17.91 31.66
C PRO A 357 -21.10 17.18 31.53
N ARG A 358 -21.25 16.05 32.23
CA ARG A 358 -22.45 15.17 32.32
C ARG A 358 -22.68 14.18 31.17
N LEU A 359 -22.00 14.28 30.03
CA LEU A 359 -22.28 13.39 28.89
C LEU A 359 -21.81 11.95 29.13
N TYR A 360 -20.66 11.80 29.78
CA TYR A 360 -20.00 10.49 29.96
C TYR A 360 -20.18 9.91 31.36
N THR A 361 -20.71 10.70 32.30
CA THR A 361 -20.73 10.36 33.73
C THR A 361 -21.55 9.11 34.03
N SER A 362 -22.72 8.93 33.40
CA SER A 362 -23.55 7.73 33.59
C SER A 362 -22.86 6.46 33.10
N ILE A 363 -22.29 6.48 31.90
CA ILE A 363 -21.57 5.33 31.33
C ILE A 363 -20.38 4.95 32.22
N ILE A 364 -19.66 5.94 32.75
CA ILE A 364 -18.53 5.72 33.66
C ILE A 364 -19.00 5.06 34.96
N THR A 365 -20.08 5.55 35.58
CA THR A 365 -20.60 4.98 36.84
C THR A 365 -21.22 3.60 36.65
N ASP A 366 -21.81 3.33 35.49
CA ASP A 366 -22.51 2.06 35.22
C ASP A 366 -21.55 0.92 34.83
N ASN A 367 -20.29 1.23 34.50
CA ASN A 367 -19.31 0.24 33.99
C ASN A 367 -18.04 0.13 34.83
N LEU A 368 -17.88 0.95 35.86
CA LEU A 368 -16.75 0.90 36.80
C LEU A 368 -17.30 0.72 38.22
N ASP A 369 -17.16 -0.50 38.75
CA ASP A 369 -17.35 -0.81 40.17
C ASP A 369 -16.08 -0.47 40.99
#